data_AF-A0A970NVG2-F1
#
_entry.id   AF-A0A970NVG2-F1
#
_cell.length_a   1.000
_cell.length_b   1.000
_cell.length_c   1.000
_cell.angle_alpha   90.00
_cell.angle_beta   90.00
_cell.angle_gamma   90.00
#
_symmetry.space_group_name_H-M   'P 1'
#
loop_
_entity.id
_entity.type
_entity.pdbx_description
1 polymer ?
#
loop_
_entity_poly.entity_id
_entity_poly.type
_entity_poly.pdbx_seq_one_letter_code
_entity_poly.pdbx_strand_id
1 'polypeptide(L)'
;MYIRNIYVSTNGRYPKIAGVQAVDYKPHFLMQGFKIYRNVMIRLHYSGSLLIGDRPIQSFTSSSGEQPVYAYRETYKLVFRKGNLITATDISYDMVKVRKNILSPILYYEKEDNWGKT
;
A
#
# COMPACT_ATOMS: atom_id res chain seq x y z
N MET A 1 1.08 -17.94 0.04
CA MET A 1 1.88 -16.74 0.36
C MET A 1 2.67 -16.99 1.62
N TYR A 2 3.94 -16.57 1.68
CA TYR A 2 4.80 -16.73 2.86
C TYR A 2 5.38 -15.37 3.27
N ILE A 3 5.42 -15.09 4.57
CA ILE A 3 6.25 -14.00 5.10
C ILE A 3 7.68 -14.51 5.20
N ARG A 4 8.57 -13.85 4.47
CA ARG A 4 10.00 -14.14 4.51
C ARG A 4 10.70 -13.36 5.61
N ASN A 5 10.43 -12.06 5.71
CA ASN A 5 11.06 -11.16 6.66
C ASN A 5 9.99 -10.39 7.44
N ILE A 6 10.20 -10.19 8.74
CA ILE A 6 9.33 -9.37 9.60
C ILE A 6 10.18 -8.25 10.20
N TYR A 7 9.73 -7.01 10.04
CA TYR A 7 10.36 -5.83 10.61
C TYR A 7 9.52 -5.38 11.80
N VAL A 8 10.16 -5.20 12.95
CA VAL A 8 9.47 -4.87 14.20
C VAL A 8 10.19 -3.72 14.90
N SER A 9 9.45 -2.64 15.18
CA SER A 9 9.86 -1.56 16.07
C SER A 9 9.15 -1.72 17.40
N THR A 10 9.75 -2.42 18.34
CA THR A 10 9.20 -2.55 19.71
C THR A 10 10.27 -2.23 20.74
N ASN A 11 9.96 -1.39 21.72
CA ASN A 11 10.85 -1.14 22.85
C ASN A 11 10.69 -2.26 23.89
N GLY A 12 11.30 -3.42 23.65
CA GLY A 12 11.16 -4.54 24.59
C GLY A 12 11.75 -5.86 24.12
N ARG A 13 10.98 -6.94 24.33
CA ARG A 13 11.40 -8.33 24.08
C ARG A 13 11.08 -8.77 22.65
N TYR A 14 12.05 -9.47 22.06
CA TYR A 14 11.95 -10.04 20.72
C TYR A 14 11.92 -11.58 20.82
N PRO A 15 10.74 -12.19 21.05
CA PRO A 15 10.64 -13.64 21.17
C PRO A 15 11.00 -14.30 19.85
N LYS A 16 11.47 -15.55 19.89
CA LYS A 16 11.69 -16.32 18.66
C LYS A 16 10.37 -16.50 17.94
N ILE A 17 10.34 -16.19 16.65
CA ILE A 17 9.20 -16.40 15.78
C ILE A 17 9.56 -17.56 14.85
N ALA A 18 8.79 -18.65 14.88
CA ALA A 18 9.10 -19.89 14.13
C ALA A 18 10.56 -20.36 14.29
N GLY A 19 11.12 -20.23 15.51
CA GLY A 19 12.51 -20.56 15.81
C GLY A 19 13.54 -19.51 15.38
N VAL A 20 13.15 -18.49 14.62
CA VAL A 20 14.03 -17.40 14.18
C VAL A 20 14.16 -16.33 15.25
N GLN A 21 15.40 -15.93 15.55
CA GLN A 21 15.71 -14.81 16.44
C GLN A 21 15.77 -13.50 15.66
N ALA A 22 15.30 -12.41 16.27
CA ALA A 22 15.42 -11.09 15.68
C ALA A 22 16.88 -10.62 15.68
N VAL A 23 17.31 -9.96 14.59
CA VAL A 23 18.63 -9.34 14.46
C VAL A 23 18.49 -7.84 14.23
N ASP A 24 19.54 -7.07 14.53
CA ASP A 24 19.56 -5.64 14.26
C ASP A 24 19.44 -5.33 12.77
N TYR A 25 18.53 -4.41 12.43
CA TYR A 25 18.47 -3.86 11.09
C TYR A 25 19.44 -2.68 10.98
N LYS A 26 20.65 -2.96 10.44
CA LYS A 26 21.74 -1.98 10.32
C LYS A 26 21.79 -1.09 9.06
N PRO A 27 21.07 -1.34 7.95
CA PRO A 27 21.38 -0.64 6.70
C PRO A 27 20.72 0.74 6.51
N HIS A 28 19.86 1.23 7.42
CA HIS A 28 19.19 2.52 7.20
C HIS A 28 19.02 3.35 8.49
N PHE A 29 19.51 4.59 8.48
CA PHE A 29 19.45 5.52 9.61
C PHE A 29 18.02 5.74 10.16
N LEU A 30 17.02 5.80 9.27
CA LEU A 30 15.60 5.99 9.62
C LEU A 30 14.97 4.77 10.31
N MET A 31 15.63 3.61 10.25
CA MET A 31 15.16 2.37 10.86
C MET A 31 16.04 1.96 12.05
N GLN A 32 16.85 2.88 12.59
CA GLN A 32 17.53 2.66 13.86
C GLN A 32 16.49 2.37 14.95
N GLY A 33 16.59 1.20 15.58
CA GLY A 33 15.62 0.71 16.56
C GLY A 33 14.70 -0.41 16.05
N PHE A 34 14.71 -0.71 14.75
CA PHE A 34 13.99 -1.87 14.22
C PHE A 34 14.86 -3.14 14.35
N LYS A 35 14.24 -4.23 14.76
CA LYS A 35 14.78 -5.58 14.58
C LYS A 35 14.10 -6.25 13.39
N ILE A 36 14.82 -7.17 12.75
CA ILE A 36 14.33 -7.97 11.64
C ILE A 36 14.42 -9.46 11.98
N TYR A 37 13.34 -10.19 11.78
CA TYR A 37 13.36 -11.65 11.71
C TYR A 37 13.54 -12.04 10.25
N ARG A 38 14.65 -12.70 9.92
CA ARG A 38 14.97 -13.09 8.54
C ARG A 38 14.62 -14.56 8.29
N ASN A 39 14.04 -14.84 7.13
CA ASN A 39 13.71 -16.20 6.68
C ASN A 39 12.78 -16.98 7.63
N VAL A 40 11.76 -16.31 8.17
CA VAL A 40 10.79 -16.91 9.12
C VAL A 40 9.89 -17.94 8.43
N MET A 41 9.66 -17.79 7.12
CA MET A 41 8.91 -18.72 6.28
C MET A 41 7.52 -19.06 6.83
N ILE A 42 6.83 -18.08 7.43
CA ILE A 42 5.48 -18.28 7.96
C ILE A 42 4.49 -18.29 6.81
N ARG A 43 3.69 -19.35 6.75
CA ARG A 43 2.56 -19.42 5.81
C ARG A 43 1.47 -18.44 6.26
N LEU A 44 1.13 -17.50 5.39
CA LEU A 44 -0.06 -16.66 5.58
C LEU A 44 -1.29 -17.42 5.12
N HIS A 45 -2.25 -17.61 6.02
CA HIS A 45 -3.57 -18.14 5.71
C HIS A 45 -4.58 -17.04 5.36
N TYR A 46 -4.10 -15.93 4.79
CA TYR A 46 -4.93 -14.78 4.43
C TYR A 46 -6.05 -15.17 3.46
N SER A 47 -7.27 -14.72 3.76
CA SER A 47 -8.43 -14.81 2.87
C SER A 47 -9.06 -13.42 2.81
N GLY A 48 -9.18 -12.85 1.61
CA GLY A 48 -9.58 -11.47 1.43
C GLY A 48 -9.12 -10.90 0.09
N SER A 49 -9.24 -9.58 -0.08
CA SER A 49 -8.78 -8.87 -1.28
C SER A 49 -7.67 -7.89 -0.94
N LEU A 50 -6.63 -7.85 -1.77
CA LEU A 50 -5.61 -6.81 -1.77
C LEU A 50 -5.76 -5.95 -3.03
N LEU A 51 -5.62 -4.65 -2.87
CA LEU A 51 -5.50 -3.72 -3.99
C LEU A 51 -4.04 -3.32 -4.10
N ILE A 52 -3.48 -3.48 -5.29
CA ILE A 52 -2.11 -3.05 -5.60
C ILE A 52 -2.16 -2.03 -6.73
N GLY A 53 -1.35 -0.99 -6.59
CA GLY A 53 -1.20 0.07 -7.58
C GLY A 53 0.24 0.16 -8.05
N ASP A 54 0.43 0.42 -9.35
CA ASP A 54 1.73 0.74 -9.94
C ASP A 54 1.65 2.05 -10.73
N ARG A 55 2.81 2.71 -10.88
CA ARG A 55 2.99 3.98 -11.59
C ARG A 55 2.09 5.08 -10.99
N PRO A 56 2.49 5.69 -9.87
CA PRO A 56 1.72 6.75 -9.24
C PRO A 56 1.51 7.94 -10.18
N ILE A 57 0.36 8.59 -10.07
CA ILE A 57 -0.04 9.78 -10.81
C ILE A 57 0.08 10.97 -9.85
N GLN A 58 1.09 11.81 -10.08
CA GLN A 58 1.49 12.85 -9.14
C GLN A 58 0.35 13.80 -8.70
N SER A 59 -0.58 14.13 -9.60
CA SER A 59 -1.72 14.99 -9.29
C SER A 59 -2.74 14.38 -8.32
N PHE A 60 -2.69 13.07 -8.10
CA PHE A 60 -3.55 12.34 -7.15
C PHE A 60 -2.78 11.81 -5.95
N THR A 61 -1.47 12.06 -5.88
CA THR A 61 -0.65 11.61 -4.74
C THR A 61 -0.57 12.65 -3.63
N SER A 62 -0.70 12.20 -2.39
CA SER A 62 -0.51 13.01 -1.18
C SER A 62 0.94 12.98 -0.69
N SER A 63 1.34 13.97 0.11
CA SER A 63 2.62 13.95 0.83
C SER A 63 2.59 13.10 2.12
N SER A 64 1.41 12.60 2.53
CA SER A 64 1.25 11.84 3.78
C SER A 64 1.80 10.40 3.72
N GLY A 65 2.22 9.94 2.54
CA GLY A 65 2.73 8.59 2.32
C GLY A 65 1.65 7.53 2.11
N GLU A 66 0.39 7.83 2.44
CA GLU A 66 -0.76 6.99 2.14
C GLU A 66 -1.44 7.44 0.85
N GLN A 67 -1.47 6.55 -0.13
CA GLN A 67 -2.04 6.83 -1.44
C GLN A 67 -3.33 6.03 -1.66
N PRO A 68 -4.45 6.68 -2.02
CA PRO A 68 -5.63 5.96 -2.42
C PRO A 68 -5.37 5.20 -3.72
N VAL A 69 -6.09 4.10 -3.92
CA VAL A 69 -5.86 3.20 -5.07
C VAL A 69 -6.02 3.90 -6.43
N TYR A 70 -6.90 4.90 -6.53
CA TYR A 70 -7.09 5.67 -7.77
C TYR A 70 -5.91 6.60 -8.10
N ALA A 71 -4.94 6.76 -7.20
CA ALA A 71 -3.74 7.55 -7.45
C ALA A 71 -2.71 6.82 -8.33
N TYR A 72 -3.01 5.60 -8.78
CA TYR A 72 -2.12 4.78 -9.61
C TYR A 72 -2.67 4.61 -11.03
N ARG A 73 -1.78 4.52 -12.03
CA ARG A 73 -2.19 4.28 -13.42
C ARG A 73 -2.66 2.86 -13.62
N GLU A 74 -1.91 1.91 -13.07
CA GLU A 74 -2.22 0.49 -13.14
C GLU A 74 -2.69 0.03 -11.77
N THR A 75 -3.77 -0.74 -11.74
CA THR A 75 -4.37 -1.19 -10.48
C THR A 75 -4.94 -2.58 -10.63
N TYR A 76 -4.57 -3.46 -9.71
CA TYR A 76 -5.06 -4.84 -9.68
C TYR A 76 -5.73 -5.15 -8.35
N LYS A 77 -6.87 -5.84 -8.43
CA LYS A 77 -7.51 -6.49 -7.30
C LYS A 77 -7.07 -7.95 -7.27
N LEU A 78 -6.43 -8.34 -6.18
CA LEU A 78 -5.96 -9.70 -5.94
C LEU A 78 -6.85 -10.35 -4.86
N VAL A 79 -7.53 -11.43 -5.20
CA VAL A 79 -8.40 -12.16 -4.26
C VAL A 79 -7.68 -13.43 -3.80
N PHE A 80 -7.51 -13.57 -2.48
CA PHE A 80 -6.86 -14.70 -1.85
C PHE A 80 -7.84 -15.56 -1.05
N ARG A 81 -7.58 -16.87 -1.00
CA ARG A 81 -8.26 -17.81 -0.11
C ARG A 81 -7.23 -18.75 0.51
N LYS A 82 -7.16 -18.79 1.85
CA LYS A 82 -6.20 -19.59 2.62
C LYS A 82 -4.75 -19.42 2.14
N GLY A 83 -4.37 -18.19 1.77
CA GLY A 83 -3.04 -17.84 1.29
C GLY A 83 -2.75 -18.14 -0.17
N ASN A 84 -3.70 -18.68 -0.92
CA ASN A 84 -3.59 -18.94 -2.35
C ASN A 84 -4.28 -17.81 -3.13
N LEU A 85 -3.62 -17.31 -4.18
CA LEU A 85 -4.24 -16.38 -5.11
C LEU A 85 -5.30 -17.14 -5.91
N ILE A 86 -6.54 -16.66 -5.88
CA ILE A 86 -7.68 -17.26 -6.59
C ILE A 86 -7.97 -16.47 -7.86
N THR A 87 -7.88 -15.14 -7.78
CA THR A 87 -8.18 -14.27 -8.92
C THR A 87 -7.32 -13.02 -8.86
N ALA A 88 -6.87 -12.58 -10.03
CA ALA A 88 -6.28 -11.26 -10.24
C ALA A 88 -7.10 -10.55 -11.31
N THR A 89 -7.60 -9.36 -11.00
CA THR A 89 -8.44 -8.58 -11.90
C THR A 89 -7.79 -7.21 -12.08
N ASP A 90 -7.52 -6.86 -13.33
CA ASP A 90 -7.14 -5.49 -13.70
C ASP A 90 -8.39 -4.59 -13.55
N ILE A 91 -8.27 -3.57 -12.70
CA ILE A 91 -9.33 -2.57 -12.46
C ILE A 91 -8.87 -1.15 -12.85
N SER A 92 -7.78 -1.04 -13.63
CA SER A 92 -7.18 0.24 -14.02
C SER A 92 -8.17 1.15 -14.75
N TYR A 93 -9.02 0.57 -15.61
CA TYR A 93 -10.05 1.32 -16.32
C TYR A 93 -11.12 1.89 -15.38
N ASP A 94 -11.51 1.16 -14.35
CA ASP A 94 -12.48 1.66 -13.38
C ASP A 94 -11.88 2.80 -12.54
N MET A 95 -10.58 2.75 -12.23
CA MET A 95 -9.88 3.85 -11.56
C MET A 95 -9.84 5.13 -12.41
N VAL A 96 -9.85 5.04 -13.75
CA VAL A 96 -10.03 6.21 -14.61
C VAL A 96 -11.38 6.89 -14.36
N LYS A 97 -12.46 6.11 -14.22
CA LYS A 97 -13.80 6.65 -13.95
C LYS A 97 -13.86 7.31 -12.58
N VAL A 98 -13.28 6.68 -11.56
CA VAL A 98 -13.18 7.25 -10.20
C VAL A 98 -12.46 8.59 -10.22
N ARG A 99 -11.30 8.68 -10.89
CA ARG A 99 -10.56 9.95 -11.04
C ARG A 99 -11.39 11.04 -11.71
N LYS A 100 -12.15 10.71 -12.76
CA LYS A 100 -13.05 11.69 -13.42
C LYS A 100 -14.11 12.23 -12.45
N ASN A 101 -14.69 11.36 -11.63
CA ASN A 101 -15.68 11.77 -10.63
C ASN A 101 -15.08 12.61 -9.49
N ILE A 102 -13.80 12.41 -9.15
CA ILE A 102 -13.09 13.22 -8.15
C ILE A 102 -12.72 14.60 -8.70
N LEU A 103 -12.31 14.67 -9.98
CA LEU A 103 -11.97 15.94 -10.62
C LEU A 103 -13.19 16.78 -10.98
N SER A 104 -14.35 16.16 -11.22
CA SER A 104 -15.57 16.89 -11.63
C SER A 104 -16.03 17.93 -10.60
N PRO A 105 -16.01 17.67 -9.28
CA PRO A 105 -16.25 18.70 -8.26
C PRO A 105 -15.13 19.74 -8.18
N ILE A 106 -13.86 19.33 -8.27
CA ILE A 106 -12.71 20.25 -8.15
C ILE A 106 -12.72 21.29 -9.28
N LEU A 107 -12.98 20.85 -10.51
CA LEU A 107 -13.13 21.75 -11.67
C LEU A 107 -14.39 22.62 -11.59
N TYR A 108 -15.42 22.22 -10.82
CA TYR A 108 -16.61 23.04 -10.59
C TYR A 108 -16.29 24.20 -9.64
N TYR A 109 -15.58 23.95 -8.53
CA TYR A 109 -15.17 24.98 -7.58
C TYR A 109 -14.12 25.95 -8.15
N GLU A 110 -13.12 25.46 -8.90
CA GLU A 110 -12.15 26.35 -9.58
C GLU A 110 -12.82 27.29 -10.61
N LYS A 111 -13.97 26.89 -11.16
CA LYS A 111 -14.71 27.73 -12.10
C LYS A 111 -15.48 28.82 -11.38
N GLU A 112 -16.14 28.54 -10.25
CA GLU A 112 -16.85 29.55 -9.46
C GLU A 112 -15.92 30.60 -8.85
N ASP A 113 -14.72 30.23 -8.39
CA ASP A 113 -13.74 31.18 -7.83
C ASP A 113 -13.18 32.19 -8.85
N ASN A 114 -13.27 31.89 -10.16
CA ASN A 114 -12.81 32.77 -11.24
C ASN A 114 -13.90 33.71 -11.81
N TRP A 115 -15.15 33.60 -11.37
CA TRP A 115 -16.24 34.52 -11.78
C TRP A 115 -16.19 35.89 -11.07
N GLY A 116 -15.31 36.09 -10.09
CA GLY A 116 -15.13 37.36 -9.38
C GLY A 116 -13.96 38.22 -9.87
N LYS A 117 -13.29 37.83 -10.97
CA LYS A 117 -12.10 38.53 -11.49
C LYS A 117 -12.18 38.75 -13.00
N THR A 118 -13.10 39.60 -13.44
CA THR A 118 -13.07 40.27 -14.75
C THR A 118 -13.66 41.66 -14.62
#